data_AF-A0A3B8H836-F1
#
_entry.id   AF-A0A3B8H836-F1
#
_cell.length_a   1.000
_cell.length_b   1.000
_cell.length_c   1.000
_cell.angle_alpha   90.00
_cell.angle_beta   90.00
_cell.angle_gamma   90.00
#
_symmetry.space_group_name_H-M   'P 1'
#
loop_
_entity.id
_entity.type
_entity.pdbx_description
1 polymer ?
#
loop_
_entity_poly.entity_id
_entity_poly.type
_entity_poly.pdbx_seq_one_letter_code
_entity_poly.pdbx_strand_id
1 'polypeptide(L)'
;KIFHLEAVHGFSAETSAAAVISVASAFGAPISTTHVISSAILGVGSSKRLSAVRWGVAGQMAIAWLLTIPASSLVAAVCFKLLWLVGLVD
;
A
#
# COMPACT_ATOMS: atom_id res chain seq x y z
N LYS A 1 4.63 -13.44 6.55
CA LYS A 1 3.40 -13.09 7.30
C LYS A 1 3.73 -12.03 8.35
N ILE A 2 2.98 -10.93 8.40
CA ILE A 2 3.30 -9.71 9.18
C ILE A 2 2.74 -9.78 10.61
N PHE A 3 1.60 -10.46 10.78
CA PHE A 3 0.88 -10.72 12.04
C PHE A 3 0.15 -12.07 11.93
N HIS A 4 -0.17 -12.71 13.06
CA HIS A 4 -1.00 -13.92 13.09
C HIS A 4 -2.48 -13.53 13.15
N LEU A 5 -3.17 -13.58 12.02
CA LEU A 5 -4.59 -13.24 11.94
C LEU A 5 -5.49 -14.39 12.40
N GLU A 6 -6.47 -14.04 13.23
CA GLU A 6 -7.65 -14.85 13.53
C GLU A 6 -8.85 -14.20 12.86
N ALA A 7 -9.97 -14.90 12.71
CA ALA A 7 -11.16 -14.39 12.01
C ALA A 7 -11.64 -13.03 12.55
N VAL A 8 -11.63 -12.85 13.87
CA VAL A 8 -12.01 -11.58 14.52
C VAL A 8 -11.07 -10.42 14.16
N HIS A 9 -9.77 -10.69 14.06
CA HIS A 9 -8.77 -9.69 13.65
C HIS A 9 -8.95 -9.32 12.16
N GLY A 10 -9.27 -10.30 11.32
CA GLY A 10 -9.57 -10.09 9.91
C GLY A 10 -10.79 -9.22 9.73
N PHE A 11 -11.89 -9.54 10.41
CA PHE A 11 -13.11 -8.73 10.39
C PHE A 11 -12.85 -7.27 10.81
N SER A 12 -12.09 -7.07 11.89
CA SER A 12 -11.73 -5.72 12.35
C SER A 12 -10.88 -4.96 11.34
N ALA A 13 -9.86 -5.60 10.76
CA ALA A 13 -8.99 -4.99 9.76
C ALA A 13 -9.76 -4.63 8.47
N GLU A 14 -10.56 -5.55 7.94
CA GLU A 14 -11.37 -5.32 6.73
C GLU A 14 -12.43 -4.24 6.95
N THR A 15 -13.10 -4.22 8.11
CA THR A 15 -14.09 -3.17 8.44
C THR A 15 -13.44 -1.80 8.49
N SER A 16 -12.27 -1.69 9.14
CA SER A 16 -11.51 -0.44 9.19
C SER A 16 -11.04 0.00 7.80
N ALA A 17 -10.50 -0.94 7.01
CA ALA A 17 -10.06 -0.66 5.65
C ALA A 17 -11.22 -0.23 4.75
N ALA A 18 -12.35 -0.92 4.80
CA ALA A 18 -13.57 -0.58 4.06
C ALA A 18 -14.07 0.81 4.43
N ALA A 19 -14.11 1.17 5.72
CA ALA A 19 -14.50 2.51 6.14
C ALA A 19 -13.59 3.60 5.54
N VAL A 20 -12.27 3.42 5.62
CA VAL A 20 -11.30 4.36 5.03
C VAL A 20 -11.46 4.46 3.52
N ILE A 21 -11.60 3.30 2.84
CA ILE A 21 -11.75 3.25 1.39
C ILE A 21 -13.06 3.92 0.96
N SER A 22 -14.17 3.62 1.61
CA SER A 22 -15.47 4.23 1.30
C SER A 22 -15.45 5.75 1.47
N VAL A 23 -14.83 6.25 2.53
CA VAL A 23 -14.66 7.69 2.74
C VAL A 23 -13.81 8.30 1.63
N ALA A 24 -12.64 7.72 1.32
CA ALA A 24 -11.78 8.22 0.25
C ALA A 24 -12.47 8.20 -1.13
N SER A 25 -13.23 7.13 -1.43
CA SER A 25 -14.02 7.01 -2.65
C SER A 25 -15.13 8.05 -2.72
N ALA A 26 -15.81 8.36 -1.60
CA ALA A 26 -16.81 9.43 -1.55
C ALA A 26 -16.22 10.81 -1.87
N PHE A 27 -14.93 11.03 -1.55
CA PHE A 27 -14.19 12.24 -1.93
C PHE A 27 -13.54 12.17 -3.33
N GLY A 28 -13.66 11.05 -4.04
CA GLY A 28 -12.99 10.83 -5.33
C GLY A 28 -11.46 10.75 -5.24
N ALA A 29 -10.91 10.53 -4.05
CA ALA A 29 -9.48 10.51 -3.83
C ALA A 29 -8.87 9.17 -4.31
N PRO A 30 -7.85 9.19 -5.19
CA PRO A 30 -7.14 7.98 -5.57
C PRO A 30 -6.26 7.51 -4.40
N ILE A 31 -6.56 6.34 -3.84
CA ILE A 31 -5.83 5.75 -2.71
C ILE A 31 -5.39 4.32 -3.01
N SER A 32 -4.32 3.87 -2.37
CA SER A 32 -3.85 2.49 -2.47
C SER A 32 -4.59 1.59 -1.48
N THR A 33 -5.46 0.70 -1.98
CA THR A 33 -6.18 -0.27 -1.14
C THR A 33 -5.23 -1.24 -0.43
N THR A 34 -4.12 -1.63 -1.07
CA THR A 34 -3.07 -2.48 -0.48
C THR A 34 -2.41 -1.81 0.73
N HIS A 35 -2.13 -0.51 0.63
CA HIS A 35 -1.54 0.25 1.74
C HIS A 35 -2.55 0.37 2.90
N VAL A 36 -3.82 0.63 2.60
CA VAL A 36 -4.88 0.73 3.62
C VAL A 36 -5.04 -0.59 4.37
N ILE A 37 -5.25 -1.72 3.68
CA ILE A 37 -5.47 -3.01 4.38
C ILE A 37 -4.23 -3.49 5.12
N SER A 38 -3.03 -3.30 4.56
CA SER A 38 -1.78 -3.66 5.24
C SER A 38 -1.60 -2.88 6.54
N SER A 39 -1.91 -1.57 6.52
CA SER A 39 -1.85 -0.71 7.70
C SER A 39 -2.92 -1.05 8.72
N ALA A 40 -4.14 -1.40 8.29
CA ALA A 40 -5.18 -1.88 9.19
C ALA A 40 -4.77 -3.18 9.90
N ILE A 41 -4.17 -4.14 9.20
CA ILE A 41 -3.62 -5.38 9.78
C ILE A 41 -2.50 -5.07 10.78
N LEU A 42 -1.59 -4.15 10.46
CA LEU A 42 -0.55 -3.68 11.38
C LEU A 42 -1.16 -3.04 12.63
N GLY A 43 -2.21 -2.24 12.47
CA GLY A 43 -2.95 -1.60 13.56
C GLY A 43 -3.61 -2.61 14.50
N VAL A 44 -4.33 -3.59 13.94
CA VAL A 44 -4.95 -4.68 14.72
C VAL A 44 -3.89 -5.53 15.43
N GLY A 45 -2.77 -5.81 14.78
CA GLY A 45 -1.67 -6.53 15.43
C GLY A 45 -1.07 -5.74 16.59
N SER A 46 -0.91 -4.43 16.41
CA SER A 46 -0.37 -3.52 17.41
C SER A 46 -1.30 -3.33 18.61
N SER A 47 -2.62 -3.35 18.39
CA SER A 47 -3.62 -3.22 19.46
C SER A 47 -3.64 -4.42 20.42
N LYS A 48 -3.28 -5.62 19.92
CA LYS A 48 -3.08 -6.79 20.79
C LYS A 48 -1.79 -6.65 21.62
N ARG A 49 -0.67 -6.38 20.96
CA ARG A 49 0.63 -6.02 21.55
C ARG A 49 1.59 -5.59 20.46
N LEU A 50 2.45 -4.61 20.75
CA LEU A 50 3.46 -4.14 19.79
C LEU A 50 4.37 -5.27 19.27
N SER A 51 4.74 -6.23 20.12
CA SER A 51 5.61 -7.35 19.73
C SER A 51 4.95 -8.41 18.86
N ALA A 52 3.62 -8.37 18.65
CA ALA A 52 2.94 -9.30 17.76
C ALA A 52 3.14 -8.95 16.28
N VAL A 53 3.52 -7.70 16.00
CA VAL A 53 3.82 -7.23 14.64
C VAL A 53 5.29 -7.47 14.34
N ARG A 54 5.56 -8.03 13.16
CA ARG A 54 6.92 -8.16 12.63
C ARG A 54 7.36 -6.83 12.01
N TRP A 55 7.82 -5.89 12.84
CA TRP A 55 8.22 -4.55 12.43
C TRP A 55 9.30 -4.52 11.35
N GLY A 56 10.21 -5.49 11.34
CA GLY A 56 11.19 -5.62 10.24
C GLY A 56 10.53 -5.79 8.88
N VAL A 57 9.45 -6.57 8.79
CA VAL A 57 8.69 -6.74 7.54
C VAL A 57 7.90 -5.48 7.21
N ALA A 58 7.27 -4.86 8.21
CA ALA A 58 6.53 -3.61 8.03
C ALA A 58 7.43 -2.47 7.50
N GLY A 59 8.66 -2.37 8.02
CA GLY A 59 9.65 -1.41 7.54
C GLY A 59 10.09 -1.68 6.11
N GLN A 60 10.33 -2.95 5.74
CA GLN A 60 10.65 -3.32 4.35
C GLN A 60 9.51 -2.97 3.38
N MET A 61 8.26 -3.13 3.81
CA MET A 61 7.09 -2.70 3.02
C MET A 61 7.06 -1.19 2.82
N ALA A 62 7.29 -0.41 3.88
CA ALA A 62 7.34 1.05 3.79
C ALA A 62 8.45 1.54 2.85
N ILE A 63 9.64 0.93 2.93
CA ILE A 63 10.75 1.22 2.01
C ILE A 63 10.35 0.87 0.57
N ALA A 64 9.73 -0.30 0.35
CA ALA A 64 9.27 -0.70 -0.97
C ALA A 64 8.24 0.28 -1.54
N TRP A 65 7.25 0.72 -0.76
CA TRP A 65 6.27 1.72 -1.19
C TRP A 65 6.94 3.02 -1.63
N LEU A 66 7.90 3.51 -0.86
CA LEU A 66 8.65 4.71 -1.23
C LEU A 66 9.50 4.52 -2.49
N LEU A 67 10.17 3.36 -2.65
CA LEU A 67 11.02 3.07 -3.80
C LEU A 67 10.23 2.80 -5.10
N THR A 68 8.99 2.32 -5.00
CA THR A 68 8.16 2.07 -6.19
C THR A 68 7.78 3.34 -6.95
N ILE A 69 7.70 4.50 -6.27
CA ILE A 69 7.39 5.79 -6.90
C ILE A 69 8.53 6.25 -7.84
N PRO A 70 9.78 6.42 -7.39
CA PRO A 70 10.88 6.81 -8.27
C PRO A 70 11.19 5.73 -9.31
N ALA A 71 11.06 4.45 -8.97
CA ALA A 71 11.26 3.36 -9.93
C ALA A 71 10.25 3.43 -11.08
N SER A 72 8.95 3.59 -10.78
CA SER A 72 7.92 3.71 -11.81
C SER A 72 8.05 5.00 -12.62
N SER A 73 8.43 6.11 -11.98
CA SER A 73 8.75 7.37 -12.66
C SER A 73 9.91 7.23 -13.65
N LEU A 74 11.00 6.55 -13.25
CA LEU A 74 12.14 6.30 -14.11
C LEU A 74 11.77 5.43 -15.31
N VAL A 75 11.01 4.35 -15.08
CA VAL A 75 10.53 3.48 -16.16
C VAL A 75 9.64 4.26 -17.13
N ALA A 76 8.71 5.07 -16.62
CA ALA A 76 7.86 5.92 -17.46
C ALA A 76 8.68 6.91 -18.30
N ALA A 77 9.68 7.57 -17.71
CA ALA A 77 10.57 8.50 -18.42
C ALA A 77 11.37 7.82 -19.53
N VAL A 78 11.90 6.62 -19.27
CA VAL A 78 12.63 5.83 -20.28
C VAL A 78 11.70 5.42 -21.41
N CYS A 79 10.50 4.89 -21.10
CA CYS A 79 9.52 4.52 -22.12
C CYS A 79 9.10 5.72 -22.98
N PHE A 80 8.80 6.87 -22.36
CA PHE A 80 8.46 8.09 -23.10
C PHE A 80 9.58 8.53 -24.03
N LYS A 81 10.83 8.56 -23.54
CA LYS A 81 12.00 8.92 -24.35
C LYS A 81 12.19 7.98 -25.53
N LEU A 82 11.98 6.68 -25.36
CA LEU A 82 12.07 5.71 -26.46
C LEU A 82 10.98 5.94 -27.51
N LEU A 83 9.74 6.16 -27.08
CA LEU A 83 8.63 6.44 -28.00
C LEU A 83 8.87 7.73 -28.81
N TRP A 84 9.40 8.75 -28.15
CA TRP A 84 9.78 10.01 -28.79
C TRP A 84 10.90 9.81 -29.83
N LEU A 85 11.95 9.05 -29.49
CA LEU A 85 13.08 8.77 -30.40
C LEU A 85 12.66 7.98 -31.66
N VAL A 86 11.63 7.15 -31.56
CA VAL A 86 11.10 6.37 -32.69
C VAL A 86 10.08 7.18 -33.52
N GLY A 87 9.75 8.42 -33.10
CA GLY A 87 8.79 9.29 -33.79
C GLY A 87 7.34 8.85 -33.65
N LEU A 88 7.02 8.10 -32.59
CA LEU A 88 5.64 7.64 -32.31
C LEU A 88 4.84 8.63 -31.46
N VAL A 89 5.51 9.62 -30.87
CA VAL A 89 4.93 10.65 -30.01
C VAL A 89 5.64 11.96 -30.33
N ASP A 90 4.86 13.00 -30.63
CA ASP A 90 5.35 14.36 -30.95
C ASP A 90 5.71 15.16 -29.69
#